data_AF-A0A959VMB0-F1
#
_entry.id   AF-A0A959VMB0-F1
#
_cell.length_a   1.000
_cell.length_b   1.000
_cell.length_c   1.000
_cell.angle_alpha   90.00
_cell.angle_beta   90.00
_cell.angle_gamma   90.00
#
_symmetry.space_group_name_H-M   'P 1'
#
loop_
_entity.id
_entity.type
_entity.pdbx_description
1 polymer ?
#
loop_
_entity_poly.entity_id
_entity_poly.type
_entity_poly.pdbx_seq_one_letter_code
_entity_poly.pdbx_strand_id
1 'polypeptide(L)'
;MNRFRTRVAAALVAAGALITVAVAQAATSDTLGVSTLTQRIVPDSSPGFNFLTTGPREGYTVRDGSEEGGVALGSAHSGRAHRRTSISYFGQLTDFQLADEESPLRVEFLDPQGGLFTSAWRPGEALNPQEEDAMMRQFNAFSTKPPRVAGSGDKPKMDFVVNTGDISDNNQYNEALWNLQIAEGDTVNPGTGVDPTPYIGKNPLCPADMNVLDADDPGLYTGVQDRDEWPAPTMGYFWDPDQPDPGPVAVNPFADWPSYPGLMNRAQRSFKATGLKVPSYFVFGNHDNLVQGNAWGSGIFNQIATG
;
A
#
# COMPACT_ATOMS: atom_id res chain seq x y z
N MET A 1 46.40 -2.29 -30.34
CA MET A 1 45.23 -1.38 -30.33
C MET A 1 43.90 -2.02 -30.74
N ASN A 2 43.84 -2.93 -31.72
CA ASN A 2 42.55 -3.52 -32.16
C ASN A 2 41.79 -4.33 -31.10
N ARG A 3 42.47 -5.23 -30.36
CA ARG A 3 41.79 -6.10 -29.37
C ARG A 3 41.13 -5.34 -28.21
N PHE A 4 41.72 -4.20 -27.79
CA PHE A 4 41.15 -3.37 -26.73
C PHE A 4 39.87 -2.66 -27.20
N ARG A 5 39.89 -2.08 -28.41
CA ARG A 5 38.71 -1.45 -29.02
C ARG A 5 37.57 -2.45 -29.25
N THR A 6 37.87 -3.67 -29.67
CA THR A 6 36.86 -4.73 -29.83
C THR A 6 36.23 -5.14 -28.50
N ARG A 7 37.01 -5.23 -27.41
CA ARG A 7 36.50 -5.56 -26.08
C ARG A 7 35.63 -4.43 -25.49
N VAL A 8 36.03 -3.18 -25.68
CA VAL A 8 35.25 -2.01 -25.27
C VAL A 8 33.94 -1.92 -26.06
N ALA A 9 33.98 -2.14 -27.38
CA ALA A 9 32.77 -2.18 -28.20
C ALA A 9 31.82 -3.31 -27.77
N ALA A 10 32.33 -4.52 -27.52
CA ALA A 10 31.53 -5.64 -27.04
C ALA A 10 30.90 -5.37 -25.66
N ALA A 11 31.63 -4.73 -24.75
CA ALA A 11 31.11 -4.33 -23.44
C ALA A 11 30.01 -3.27 -23.55
N LEU A 12 30.16 -2.29 -24.45
CA LEU A 12 29.14 -1.26 -24.70
C LEU A 12 27.88 -1.84 -25.35
N VAL A 13 28.03 -2.80 -26.28
CA VAL A 13 26.87 -3.50 -26.87
C VAL A 13 26.16 -4.36 -25.83
N ALA A 14 26.89 -5.08 -24.96
CA ALA A 14 26.30 -5.86 -23.88
C ALA A 14 25.57 -4.98 -22.85
N ALA A 15 26.19 -3.86 -22.44
CA ALA A 15 25.57 -2.89 -21.55
C ALA A 15 24.32 -2.24 -22.19
N GLY A 16 24.40 -1.86 -23.46
CA GLY A 16 23.25 -1.34 -24.21
C GLY A 16 22.10 -2.35 -24.30
N ALA A 17 22.41 -3.62 -24.60
CA ALA A 17 21.42 -4.70 -24.65
C ALA A 17 20.75 -4.91 -23.28
N LEU A 18 21.53 -4.96 -22.19
CA LEU A 18 21.01 -5.10 -20.83
C LEU A 18 20.11 -3.92 -20.43
N ILE A 19 20.50 -2.69 -20.77
CA ILE A 19 19.68 -1.48 -20.52
C ILE A 19 18.38 -1.56 -21.33
N THR A 20 18.42 -1.93 -22.61
CA THR A 20 17.19 -2.05 -23.41
C THR A 20 16.26 -3.15 -22.91
N VAL A 21 16.79 -4.28 -22.42
CA VAL A 21 15.99 -5.35 -21.83
C VAL A 21 15.36 -4.89 -20.51
N ALA A 22 16.13 -4.22 -19.65
CA ALA A 22 15.63 -3.67 -18.39
C ALA A 22 14.55 -2.59 -18.61
N VAL A 23 14.74 -1.69 -19.57
CA VAL A 23 13.75 -0.67 -19.95
C VAL A 23 12.50 -1.30 -20.56
N ALA A 24 12.65 -2.33 -21.39
CA ALA A 24 11.50 -3.03 -21.97
C ALA A 24 10.69 -3.79 -20.91
N GLN A 25 11.35 -4.46 -19.96
CA GLN A 25 10.67 -5.13 -18.84
C GLN A 25 9.98 -4.14 -17.89
N ALA A 26 10.61 -3.00 -17.59
CA ALA A 26 9.99 -1.94 -16.81
C ALA A 26 8.76 -1.34 -17.52
N ALA A 27 8.80 -1.17 -18.85
CA ALA A 27 7.70 -0.63 -19.63
C ALA A 27 6.52 -1.60 -19.81
N THR A 28 6.76 -2.92 -19.81
CA THR A 28 5.67 -3.92 -19.84
C THR A 28 4.93 -4.05 -18.50
N SER A 29 5.52 -3.56 -17.41
CA SER A 29 4.98 -3.66 -16.06
C SER A 29 4.34 -2.35 -15.57
N ASP A 30 4.45 -1.25 -16.33
CA ASP A 30 3.79 0.01 -15.96
C ASP A 30 2.28 -0.09 -16.13
N THR A 31 1.56 0.03 -15.01
CA THR A 31 0.09 -0.06 -14.95
C THR A 31 -0.57 1.30 -14.81
N LEU A 32 0.21 2.39 -14.80
CA LEU A 32 -0.30 3.75 -14.65
C LEU A 32 -1.23 4.12 -15.83
N GLY A 33 -2.46 4.50 -15.50
CA GLY A 33 -3.49 4.82 -16.49
C GLY A 33 -4.02 3.61 -17.27
N VAL A 34 -3.74 2.39 -16.81
CA VAL A 34 -4.30 1.14 -17.35
C VAL A 34 -5.45 0.67 -16.47
N SER A 35 -6.60 0.33 -17.08
CA SER A 35 -7.78 -0.17 -16.34
C SER A 35 -7.96 -1.67 -16.55
N THR A 36 -8.69 -2.33 -15.65
CA THR A 36 -9.06 -3.74 -15.75
C THR A 36 -9.82 -4.09 -17.04
N LEU A 37 -10.45 -3.10 -17.68
CA LEU A 37 -11.12 -3.24 -18.97
C LEU A 37 -10.16 -3.52 -20.13
N THR A 38 -8.87 -3.22 -19.94
CA THR A 38 -7.78 -3.43 -20.91
C THR A 38 -6.87 -4.58 -20.45
N GLN A 39 -6.53 -4.62 -19.18
CA GLN A 39 -5.56 -5.55 -18.61
C GLN A 39 -5.77 -5.69 -17.11
N ARG A 40 -5.58 -6.90 -16.57
CA ARG A 40 -5.58 -7.14 -15.11
C ARG A 40 -4.16 -7.32 -14.60
N ILE A 41 -3.96 -7.06 -13.31
CA ILE A 41 -2.80 -7.58 -12.57
C ILE A 41 -3.22 -8.94 -12.01
N VAL A 42 -2.41 -9.97 -12.25
CA VAL A 42 -2.67 -11.34 -11.82
C VAL A 42 -1.39 -11.93 -11.22
N PRO A 43 -1.48 -12.88 -10.28
CA PRO A 43 -0.30 -13.62 -9.84
C PRO A 43 0.28 -14.39 -11.03
N ASP A 44 1.59 -14.57 -11.01
CA ASP A 44 2.29 -15.51 -11.88
C ASP A 44 2.02 -16.97 -11.43
N SER A 45 2.75 -17.92 -12.00
CA SER A 45 2.58 -19.34 -11.67
C SER A 45 3.70 -19.86 -10.76
N SER A 46 4.36 -19.00 -10.00
CA SER A 46 5.47 -19.39 -9.13
C SER A 46 4.94 -20.17 -7.91
N PRO A 47 5.58 -21.27 -7.50
CA PRO A 47 5.22 -21.94 -6.24
C PRO A 47 5.60 -21.03 -5.07
N GLY A 48 4.70 -20.88 -4.09
CA GLY A 48 4.97 -20.06 -2.91
C GLY A 48 4.57 -18.60 -3.09
N PHE A 49 5.54 -17.68 -2.89
CA PHE A 49 5.39 -16.27 -3.25
C PHE A 49 5.14 -16.11 -4.75
N ASN A 50 4.04 -15.44 -5.09
CA ASN A 50 3.67 -15.17 -6.49
C ASN A 50 4.05 -13.73 -6.84
N PHE A 51 4.87 -13.57 -7.89
CA PHE A 51 5.07 -12.24 -8.45
C PHE A 51 3.82 -11.80 -9.21
N LEU A 52 3.62 -10.49 -9.33
CA LEU A 52 2.51 -9.94 -10.10
C LEU A 52 2.92 -9.77 -11.58
N THR A 53 2.02 -10.19 -12.47
CA THR A 53 2.17 -10.04 -13.91
C THR A 53 0.88 -9.50 -14.55
N THR A 54 0.92 -9.25 -15.85
CA THR A 54 -0.21 -8.74 -16.61
C THR A 54 -1.06 -9.88 -17.16
N GLY A 55 -2.36 -9.86 -16.86
CA GLY A 55 -3.35 -10.80 -17.37
C GLY A 55 -4.35 -10.16 -18.33
N PRO A 56 -5.14 -10.97 -19.06
CA PRO A 56 -6.14 -10.46 -19.98
C PRO A 56 -7.19 -9.61 -19.25
N ARG A 57 -7.80 -8.67 -19.98
CA ARG A 57 -8.89 -7.80 -19.51
C ARG A 57 -9.99 -8.57 -18.78
N GLU A 58 -10.66 -7.86 -17.90
CA GLU A 58 -11.87 -8.33 -17.25
C GLU A 58 -13.07 -8.27 -18.21
N GLY A 59 -13.97 -9.26 -18.08
CA GLY A 59 -15.25 -9.26 -18.75
C GLY A 59 -16.23 -8.26 -18.13
N TYR A 60 -17.28 -7.90 -18.86
CA TYR A 60 -18.39 -7.14 -18.27
C TYR A 60 -19.40 -8.11 -17.67
N THR A 61 -19.68 -7.93 -16.38
CA THR A 61 -20.90 -8.46 -15.77
C THR A 61 -21.97 -7.38 -15.86
N VAL A 62 -23.00 -7.62 -16.67
CA VAL A 62 -24.19 -6.76 -16.66
C VAL A 62 -24.97 -7.10 -15.42
N ARG A 63 -25.03 -6.18 -14.46
CA ARG A 63 -25.91 -6.29 -13.30
C ARG A 63 -27.26 -5.68 -13.64
N ASP A 64 -28.30 -6.50 -13.69
CA ASP A 64 -29.65 -6.05 -14.04
C ASP A 64 -30.57 -5.93 -12.83
N GLY A 65 -30.07 -6.14 -11.61
CA GLY A 65 -30.84 -6.03 -10.38
C GLY A 65 -31.65 -7.26 -10.05
N SER A 66 -31.58 -8.33 -10.87
CA SER A 66 -32.14 -9.64 -10.52
C SER A 66 -31.24 -10.45 -9.58
N GLU A 67 -30.02 -9.97 -9.32
CA GLU A 67 -29.13 -10.58 -8.34
C GLU A 67 -29.77 -10.53 -6.94
N GLU A 68 -29.52 -11.56 -6.12
CA GLU A 68 -29.99 -11.63 -4.73
C GLU A 68 -31.53 -11.62 -4.54
N GLY A 69 -32.28 -12.05 -5.56
CA GLY A 69 -33.74 -12.13 -5.49
C GLY A 69 -34.47 -10.83 -5.80
N GLY A 70 -33.74 -9.84 -6.32
CA GLY A 70 -34.33 -8.61 -6.86
C GLY A 70 -35.12 -8.84 -8.16
N VAL A 71 -35.79 -7.77 -8.62
CA VAL A 71 -36.50 -7.75 -9.91
C VAL A 71 -35.60 -7.10 -10.95
N ALA A 72 -35.45 -7.75 -12.11
CA ALA A 72 -34.69 -7.18 -13.21
C ALA A 72 -35.19 -5.77 -13.58
N LEU A 73 -34.26 -4.81 -13.63
CA LEU A 73 -34.44 -3.42 -14.02
C LEU A 73 -34.82 -3.25 -15.51
N GLY A 74 -34.86 -4.36 -16.26
CA GLY A 74 -35.27 -4.42 -17.67
C GLY A 74 -34.11 -4.51 -18.66
N SER A 75 -34.42 -4.72 -19.94
CA SER A 75 -33.41 -4.84 -21.00
C SER A 75 -33.04 -3.48 -21.59
N ALA A 76 -31.75 -3.29 -21.88
CA ALA A 76 -31.30 -2.10 -22.60
C ALA A 76 -31.90 -2.05 -24.01
N HIS A 77 -32.45 -0.88 -24.40
CA HIS A 77 -32.89 -0.64 -25.78
C HIS A 77 -31.73 -0.73 -26.78
N SER A 78 -32.05 -1.08 -28.03
CA SER A 78 -31.08 -1.11 -29.14
C SER A 78 -30.36 0.23 -29.30
N GLY A 79 -29.07 0.17 -29.63
CA GLY A 79 -28.22 1.34 -29.81
C GLY A 79 -27.91 2.14 -28.54
N ARG A 80 -28.23 1.65 -27.32
CA ARG A 80 -27.93 2.34 -26.06
C ARG A 80 -26.50 2.84 -25.97
N ALA A 81 -25.52 2.04 -26.39
CA ALA A 81 -24.11 2.41 -26.33
C ALA A 81 -23.77 3.69 -27.12
N HIS A 82 -24.47 3.93 -28.24
CA HIS A 82 -24.29 5.12 -29.09
C HIS A 82 -25.12 6.32 -28.63
N ARG A 83 -26.07 6.13 -27.70
CA ARG A 83 -27.00 7.16 -27.24
C ARG A 83 -26.80 7.55 -25.78
N ARG A 84 -25.97 6.82 -25.03
CA ARG A 84 -25.73 7.11 -23.61
C ARG A 84 -25.01 8.44 -23.44
N THR A 85 -25.46 9.25 -22.49
CA THR A 85 -24.77 10.44 -22.03
C THR A 85 -24.19 10.17 -20.65
N SER A 86 -23.04 10.77 -20.33
CA SER A 86 -22.53 10.76 -18.96
C SER A 86 -23.33 11.79 -18.15
N ILE A 87 -23.87 11.37 -17.00
CA ILE A 87 -24.52 12.27 -16.04
C ILE A 87 -23.48 12.78 -15.05
N SER A 88 -22.61 11.90 -14.57
CA SER A 88 -21.42 12.19 -13.79
C SER A 88 -20.37 11.12 -14.05
N TYR A 89 -19.11 11.47 -13.84
CA TYR A 89 -18.00 10.53 -13.77
C TYR A 89 -17.20 10.84 -12.50
N PHE A 90 -17.19 9.93 -11.54
CA PHE A 90 -16.47 10.12 -10.29
C PHE A 90 -15.65 8.88 -9.95
N GLY A 91 -14.66 9.08 -9.10
CA GLY A 91 -13.85 8.01 -8.53
C GLY A 91 -14.35 7.56 -7.16
N GLN A 92 -14.19 6.28 -6.84
CA GLN A 92 -14.43 5.74 -5.50
C GLN A 92 -13.15 5.07 -4.98
N LEU A 93 -12.70 5.52 -3.82
CA LEU A 93 -11.67 4.94 -2.96
C LEU A 93 -12.36 4.39 -1.70
N THR A 94 -11.70 3.49 -0.98
CA THR A 94 -12.22 2.91 0.26
C THR A 94 -11.11 2.14 0.98
N ASP A 95 -11.26 1.92 2.28
CA ASP A 95 -10.53 0.92 3.06
C ASP A 95 -9.00 1.01 2.88
N PHE A 96 -8.45 2.20 3.09
CA PHE A 96 -7.00 2.36 3.12
C PHE A 96 -6.39 1.60 4.29
N GLN A 97 -7.06 1.69 5.45
CA GLN A 97 -6.61 1.10 6.70
C GLN A 97 -5.13 1.42 6.95
N LEU A 98 -4.77 2.70 6.73
CA LEU A 98 -3.43 3.19 6.92
C LEU A 98 -3.06 3.06 8.39
N ALA A 99 -1.96 2.37 8.66
CA ALA A 99 -1.48 2.16 10.01
C ALA A 99 -0.06 2.71 10.18
N ASP A 100 0.19 3.33 11.33
CA ASP A 100 1.54 3.54 11.86
C ASP A 100 2.03 2.22 12.44
N GLU A 101 2.89 1.53 11.69
CA GLU A 101 3.39 0.21 12.01
C GLU A 101 4.47 0.21 13.11
N GLU A 102 5.03 1.39 13.46
CA GLU A 102 5.96 1.54 14.59
C GLU A 102 5.23 1.94 15.87
N SER A 103 3.91 2.12 15.79
CA SER A 103 3.09 2.54 16.93
C SER A 103 3.14 1.53 18.09
N PRO A 104 3.26 2.01 19.34
CA PRO A 104 3.17 1.14 20.52
C PRO A 104 1.76 0.61 20.79
N LEU A 105 0.73 1.05 20.04
CA LEU A 105 -0.64 0.50 20.14
C LEU A 105 -0.86 -0.76 19.33
N ARG A 106 0.15 -1.18 18.57
CA ARG A 106 0.01 -2.29 17.66
C ARG A 106 -0.05 -3.64 18.39
N VAL A 107 -0.86 -4.55 17.88
CA VAL A 107 -1.14 -5.86 18.51
C VAL A 107 -0.71 -7.05 17.65
N GLU A 108 0.30 -6.88 16.79
CA GLU A 108 0.75 -7.91 15.84
C GLU A 108 1.14 -9.21 16.53
N PHE A 109 1.65 -9.14 17.76
CA PHE A 109 2.02 -10.30 18.57
C PHE A 109 0.83 -11.24 18.88
N LEU A 110 -0.42 -10.80 18.65
CA LEU A 110 -1.62 -11.61 18.74
C LEU A 110 -2.00 -12.28 17.41
N ASP A 111 -1.49 -11.81 16.27
CA ASP A 111 -1.80 -12.34 14.93
C ASP A 111 -1.52 -13.86 14.82
N PRO A 112 -0.37 -14.40 15.30
CA PRO A 112 -0.11 -15.84 15.26
C PRO A 112 -1.08 -16.69 16.10
N GLN A 113 -1.80 -16.09 17.06
CA GLN A 113 -2.76 -16.79 17.91
C GLN A 113 -4.10 -17.01 17.21
N GLY A 114 -4.36 -16.29 16.11
CA GLY A 114 -5.59 -16.38 15.32
C GLY A 114 -6.85 -15.92 16.06
N GLY A 115 -8.01 -16.41 15.60
CA GLY A 115 -9.30 -16.06 16.20
C GLY A 115 -9.71 -14.61 15.90
N LEU A 116 -9.89 -13.80 16.94
CA LEU A 116 -10.28 -12.39 16.81
C LEU A 116 -9.15 -11.48 16.29
N PHE A 117 -7.92 -11.98 16.25
CA PHE A 117 -6.72 -11.21 15.86
C PHE A 117 -6.16 -11.61 14.49
N THR A 118 -6.92 -12.37 13.68
CA THR A 118 -6.51 -12.65 12.31
C THR A 118 -6.53 -11.35 11.51
N SER A 119 -5.38 -10.88 11.04
CA SER A 119 -5.14 -9.58 10.35
C SER A 119 -4.72 -8.43 11.26
N ALA A 120 -4.10 -8.73 12.41
CA ALA A 120 -3.46 -7.69 13.24
C ALA A 120 -2.13 -7.19 12.62
N TRP A 121 -1.62 -7.85 11.58
CA TRP A 121 -0.42 -7.45 10.84
C TRP A 121 -0.48 -7.83 9.35
N ARG A 122 0.09 -6.99 8.49
CA ARG A 122 0.21 -7.23 7.04
C ARG A 122 1.68 -7.09 6.59
N PRO A 123 2.25 -8.02 5.79
CA PRO A 123 3.66 -7.94 5.38
C PRO A 123 4.09 -6.68 4.62
N GLY A 124 3.15 -5.98 3.97
CA GLY A 124 3.39 -4.76 3.19
C GLY A 124 3.02 -3.47 3.92
N GLU A 125 2.67 -3.52 5.20
CA GLU A 125 2.05 -2.39 5.93
C GLU A 125 2.90 -1.12 5.95
N ALA A 126 4.22 -1.26 6.11
CA ALA A 126 5.14 -0.11 6.04
C ALA A 126 5.11 0.62 4.67
N LEU A 127 4.64 -0.04 3.60
CA LEU A 127 4.53 0.54 2.26
C LEU A 127 3.18 1.21 2.00
N ASN A 128 2.24 1.14 2.94
CA ASN A 128 0.87 1.60 2.77
C ASN A 128 0.78 3.09 2.35
N PRO A 129 1.57 4.03 2.90
CA PRO A 129 1.55 5.43 2.43
C PRO A 129 1.92 5.58 0.94
N GLN A 130 2.88 4.79 0.45
CA GLN A 130 3.32 4.82 -0.94
C GLN A 130 2.31 4.12 -1.87
N GLU A 131 1.64 3.07 -1.37
CA GLU A 131 0.55 2.40 -2.09
C GLU A 131 -0.63 3.35 -2.32
N GLU A 132 -1.02 4.11 -1.30
CA GLU A 132 -2.07 5.12 -1.43
C GLU A 132 -1.67 6.25 -2.39
N ASP A 133 -0.44 6.74 -2.34
CA ASP A 133 0.06 7.71 -3.33
C ASP A 133 -0.01 7.14 -4.76
N ALA A 134 0.30 5.86 -4.94
CA ALA A 134 0.16 5.18 -6.23
C ALA A 134 -1.31 5.11 -6.68
N MET A 135 -2.26 4.89 -5.75
CA MET A 135 -3.70 5.00 -6.05
C MET A 135 -4.04 6.43 -6.51
N MET A 136 -3.58 7.48 -5.82
CA MET A 136 -3.84 8.87 -6.23
C MET A 136 -3.30 9.16 -7.63
N ARG A 137 -2.11 8.66 -7.98
CA ARG A 137 -1.55 8.76 -9.33
C ARG A 137 -2.45 8.09 -10.36
N GLN A 138 -3.03 6.93 -10.04
CA GLN A 138 -3.94 6.22 -10.93
C GLN A 138 -5.23 7.01 -11.18
N PHE A 139 -5.86 7.55 -10.14
CA PHE A 139 -7.06 8.40 -10.29
C PHE A 139 -6.74 9.66 -11.12
N ASN A 140 -5.59 10.29 -10.87
CA ASN A 140 -5.12 11.42 -11.65
C ASN A 140 -4.93 11.08 -13.13
N ALA A 141 -4.43 9.89 -13.46
CA ALA A 141 -4.27 9.45 -14.85
C ALA A 141 -5.62 9.29 -15.57
N PHE A 142 -6.68 8.93 -14.84
CA PHE A 142 -8.04 8.78 -15.38
C PHE A 142 -8.90 10.06 -15.32
N SER A 143 -8.49 11.07 -14.56
CA SER A 143 -9.23 12.33 -14.37
C SER A 143 -9.70 13.01 -15.67
N THR A 144 -8.95 12.85 -16.76
CA THR A 144 -9.28 13.40 -18.09
C THR A 144 -9.30 12.34 -19.20
N LYS A 145 -9.05 11.07 -18.84
CA LYS A 145 -8.93 9.94 -19.77
C LYS A 145 -9.81 8.79 -19.28
N PRO A 146 -11.14 8.97 -19.17
CA PRO A 146 -12.02 7.95 -18.62
C PRO A 146 -11.87 6.64 -19.41
N PRO A 147 -11.99 5.48 -18.74
CA PRO A 147 -11.87 4.18 -19.40
C PRO A 147 -13.04 3.92 -20.38
N ARG A 148 -14.09 4.76 -20.35
CA ARG A 148 -15.24 4.72 -21.25
C ARG A 148 -15.63 6.11 -21.76
N VAL A 149 -16.01 6.17 -23.03
CA VAL A 149 -16.54 7.38 -23.69
C VAL A 149 -18.07 7.39 -23.72
N ALA A 150 -18.65 8.58 -23.74
CA ALA A 150 -20.08 8.77 -23.99
C ALA A 150 -20.46 8.32 -25.41
N GLY A 151 -21.76 8.15 -25.66
CA GLY A 151 -22.28 7.75 -26.98
C GLY A 151 -21.95 8.76 -28.09
N SER A 152 -21.84 10.04 -27.73
CA SER A 152 -21.36 11.14 -28.60
C SER A 152 -19.87 11.07 -28.94
N GLY A 153 -19.10 10.22 -28.27
CA GLY A 153 -17.63 10.16 -28.35
C GLY A 153 -16.91 11.03 -27.33
N ASP A 154 -17.64 11.81 -26.53
CA ASP A 154 -17.06 12.69 -25.51
C ASP A 154 -16.38 11.89 -24.39
N LYS A 155 -15.29 12.45 -23.88
CA LYS A 155 -14.55 11.95 -22.71
C LYS A 155 -14.94 12.80 -21.50
N PRO A 156 -15.86 12.35 -20.63
CA PRO A 156 -16.16 13.08 -19.41
C PRO A 156 -14.89 13.24 -18.57
N LYS A 157 -14.74 14.41 -17.95
CA LYS A 157 -13.72 14.62 -16.92
C LYS A 157 -14.26 14.08 -15.59
N MET A 158 -13.38 13.62 -14.73
CA MET A 158 -13.75 13.17 -13.40
C MET A 158 -14.17 14.38 -12.57
N ASP A 159 -15.40 14.36 -12.07
CA ASP A 159 -16.03 15.46 -11.33
C ASP A 159 -15.43 15.56 -9.92
N PHE A 160 -15.26 14.41 -9.26
CA PHE A 160 -14.72 14.28 -7.90
C PHE A 160 -14.27 12.84 -7.63
N VAL A 161 -13.61 12.64 -6.48
CA VAL A 161 -13.35 11.33 -5.88
C VAL A 161 -13.99 11.29 -4.50
N VAL A 162 -14.59 10.15 -4.14
CA VAL A 162 -15.08 9.88 -2.79
C VAL A 162 -14.30 8.71 -2.19
N ASN A 163 -13.76 8.88 -0.99
CA ASN A 163 -13.32 7.76 -0.14
C ASN A 163 -14.48 7.37 0.79
N THR A 164 -14.88 6.11 0.78
CA THR A 164 -16.04 5.60 1.52
C THR A 164 -15.76 5.11 2.94
N GLY A 165 -14.59 5.41 3.50
CA GLY A 165 -14.25 5.18 4.91
C GLY A 165 -13.16 4.14 5.12
N ASP A 166 -12.85 3.90 6.39
CA ASP A 166 -11.81 2.98 6.86
C ASP A 166 -10.44 3.42 6.34
N ILE A 167 -10.14 4.69 6.61
CA ILE A 167 -9.00 5.44 6.11
C ILE A 167 -7.78 5.24 7.02
N SER A 168 -7.95 5.41 8.34
CA SER A 168 -6.93 5.13 9.36
C SER A 168 -7.26 3.84 10.10
N ASP A 169 -6.26 3.14 10.60
CA ASP A 169 -6.43 1.82 11.23
C ASP A 169 -6.39 1.86 12.76
N ASN A 170 -5.58 2.71 13.37
CA ASN A 170 -5.42 2.79 14.84
C ASN A 170 -6.12 3.99 15.48
N ASN A 171 -6.88 4.78 14.72
CA ASN A 171 -7.47 6.05 15.18
C ASN A 171 -6.40 6.98 15.79
N GLN A 172 -5.25 7.09 15.13
CA GLN A 172 -4.18 7.98 15.55
C GLN A 172 -4.17 9.28 14.77
N TYR A 173 -3.59 10.31 15.39
CA TYR A 173 -3.50 11.63 14.79
C TYR A 173 -2.56 11.65 13.58
N ASN A 174 -1.36 11.09 13.70
CA ASN A 174 -0.42 10.93 12.58
C ASN A 174 -1.03 10.17 11.41
N GLU A 175 -1.73 9.06 11.64
CA GLU A 175 -2.39 8.30 10.56
C GLU A 175 -3.41 9.17 9.81
N ALA A 176 -4.27 9.88 10.54
CA ALA A 176 -5.24 10.80 9.95
C ALA A 176 -4.56 11.96 9.20
N LEU A 177 -3.44 12.47 9.73
CA LEU A 177 -2.65 13.52 9.12
C LEU A 177 -1.96 13.04 7.84
N TRP A 178 -1.38 11.85 7.82
CA TRP A 178 -0.78 11.26 6.62
C TRP A 178 -1.82 11.08 5.52
N ASN A 179 -2.99 10.56 5.86
CA ASN A 179 -4.10 10.44 4.91
C ASN A 179 -4.47 11.78 4.27
N LEU A 180 -4.58 12.84 5.08
CA LEU A 180 -4.81 14.20 4.58
C LEU A 180 -3.67 14.67 3.68
N GLN A 181 -2.42 14.50 4.12
CA GLN A 181 -1.24 14.89 3.35
C GLN A 181 -1.15 14.14 2.02
N ILE A 182 -1.44 12.84 1.99
CA ILE A 182 -1.46 12.03 0.76
C ILE A 182 -2.53 12.56 -0.20
N ALA A 183 -3.74 12.80 0.31
CA ALA A 183 -4.87 13.29 -0.48
C ALA A 183 -4.65 14.71 -1.03
N GLU A 184 -4.04 15.61 -0.24
CA GLU A 184 -3.75 17.00 -0.61
C GLU A 184 -2.44 17.15 -1.42
N GLY A 185 -1.60 16.11 -1.43
CA GLY A 185 -0.33 16.10 -2.15
C GLY A 185 0.78 16.82 -1.40
N ASP A 186 0.84 16.63 -0.10
CA ASP A 186 1.85 17.15 0.81
C ASP A 186 2.99 16.18 1.10
N THR A 187 3.96 16.65 1.88
CA THR A 187 5.08 15.81 2.31
C THR A 187 4.60 14.93 3.45
N VAL A 188 4.69 13.62 3.24
CA VAL A 188 4.34 12.57 4.20
C VAL A 188 5.64 12.04 4.78
N ASN A 189 5.69 11.85 6.10
CA ASN A 189 6.82 11.19 6.77
C ASN A 189 6.32 9.95 7.51
N PRO A 190 6.47 8.74 6.93
CA PRO A 190 6.03 7.50 7.56
C PRO A 190 6.85 7.11 8.80
N GLY A 191 8.14 7.47 8.87
CA GLY A 191 8.94 7.17 10.07
C GLY A 191 8.49 7.97 11.29
N THR A 192 7.89 7.29 12.27
CA THR A 192 7.35 7.87 13.51
C THR A 192 8.28 7.72 14.69
N GLY A 193 9.37 6.96 14.53
CA GLY A 193 10.45 6.88 15.51
C GLY A 193 10.91 8.25 16.02
N VAL A 194 11.18 8.32 17.33
CA VAL A 194 11.66 9.52 18.03
C VAL A 194 12.94 9.24 18.79
N ASP A 195 13.77 10.25 18.98
CA ASP A 195 14.93 10.15 19.88
C ASP A 195 14.44 9.71 21.28
N PRO A 196 14.87 8.53 21.78
CA PRO A 196 14.41 7.99 23.05
C PRO A 196 15.08 8.68 24.25
N THR A 197 16.20 9.38 24.05
CA THR A 197 17.02 10.01 25.12
C THR A 197 16.22 10.85 26.11
N PRO A 198 15.22 11.67 25.69
CA PRO A 198 14.42 12.45 26.62
C PRO A 198 13.51 11.60 27.53
N TYR A 199 13.15 10.39 27.08
CA TYR A 199 12.10 9.54 27.65
C TYR A 199 12.63 8.40 28.53
N ILE A 200 13.87 7.93 28.32
CA ILE A 200 14.47 6.83 29.09
C ILE A 200 14.41 7.13 30.60
N GLY A 201 13.77 6.22 31.33
CA GLY A 201 13.56 6.30 32.78
C GLY A 201 12.53 7.35 33.24
N LYS A 202 11.88 8.05 32.31
CA LYS A 202 10.89 9.11 32.59
C LYS A 202 9.50 8.81 32.04
N ASN A 203 9.41 8.07 30.93
CA ASN A 203 8.15 7.61 30.38
C ASN A 203 7.84 6.21 30.95
N PRO A 204 6.61 5.94 31.43
CA PRO A 204 6.20 4.61 31.90
C PRO A 204 6.42 3.48 30.89
N LEU A 205 6.42 3.78 29.59
CA LEU A 205 6.70 2.84 28.50
C LEU A 205 8.18 2.76 28.10
N CYS A 206 9.04 3.61 28.67
CA CYS A 206 10.48 3.63 28.39
C CYS A 206 11.27 3.62 29.72
N PRO A 207 11.33 2.49 30.44
CA PRO A 207 12.03 2.39 31.72
C PRO A 207 13.55 2.57 31.54
N ALA A 208 14.25 2.90 32.64
CA ALA A 208 15.67 3.30 32.59
C ALA A 208 16.62 2.18 32.14
N ASP A 209 16.20 0.93 32.28
CA ASP A 209 16.90 -0.29 31.90
C ASP A 209 16.45 -0.84 30.54
N MET A 210 15.57 -0.14 29.83
CA MET A 210 15.19 -0.49 28.47
C MET A 210 16.39 -0.34 27.53
N ASN A 211 16.75 -1.43 26.86
CA ASN A 211 17.70 -1.40 25.76
C ASN A 211 16.97 -0.98 24.49
N VAL A 212 17.01 0.31 24.17
CA VAL A 212 16.48 0.84 22.90
C VAL A 212 17.55 0.64 21.84
N LEU A 213 17.31 -0.27 20.91
CA LEU A 213 18.21 -0.48 19.78
C LEU A 213 18.09 0.70 18.80
N ASP A 214 19.19 0.98 18.10
CA ASP A 214 19.30 2.10 17.15
C ASP A 214 18.80 3.47 17.66
N ALA A 215 18.93 3.69 18.97
CA ALA A 215 18.53 4.93 19.65
C ALA A 215 19.19 6.20 19.07
N ASP A 216 20.31 6.07 18.36
CA ASP A 216 21.02 7.16 17.71
C ASP A 216 20.54 7.46 16.27
N ASP A 217 19.68 6.62 15.68
CA ASP A 217 19.05 6.83 14.38
C ASP A 217 17.54 6.50 14.41
N PRO A 218 16.71 7.38 14.99
CA PRO A 218 15.26 7.16 15.13
C PRO A 218 14.49 7.18 13.80
N GLY A 219 15.17 7.35 12.66
CA GLY A 219 14.57 7.21 11.34
C GLY A 219 14.66 5.79 10.77
N LEU A 220 15.31 4.86 11.48
CA LEU A 220 15.29 3.45 11.17
C LEU A 220 13.97 2.84 11.64
N TYR A 221 13.54 1.81 10.92
CA TYR A 221 12.32 1.06 11.21
C TYR A 221 12.49 0.22 12.47
N THR A 222 11.50 0.24 13.36
CA THR A 222 11.55 -0.46 14.67
C THR A 222 10.42 -1.49 14.87
N GLY A 223 9.64 -1.76 13.82
CA GLY A 223 8.51 -2.69 13.88
C GLY A 223 8.90 -4.18 13.85
N VAL A 224 7.90 -5.06 13.94
CA VAL A 224 8.07 -6.52 14.10
C VAL A 224 8.82 -7.24 12.95
N GLN A 225 9.02 -6.56 11.81
CA GLN A 225 9.79 -7.06 10.68
C GLN A 225 11.30 -6.80 10.80
N ASP A 226 11.74 -6.02 11.81
CA ASP A 226 13.15 -5.83 12.14
C ASP A 226 13.60 -6.94 13.09
N ARG A 227 14.35 -7.90 12.58
CA ARG A 227 14.82 -9.03 13.37
C ARG A 227 16.18 -8.78 14.04
N ASP A 228 16.85 -7.68 13.71
CA ASP A 228 18.00 -7.22 14.50
C ASP A 228 17.51 -6.71 15.86
N GLU A 229 16.32 -6.08 15.90
CA GLU A 229 15.63 -5.70 17.14
C GLU A 229 14.83 -6.85 17.78
N TRP A 230 14.11 -7.61 16.97
CA TRP A 230 13.18 -8.64 17.44
C TRP A 230 13.60 -10.05 16.97
N PRO A 231 14.61 -10.71 17.59
CA PRO A 231 15.23 -11.91 17.03
C PRO A 231 14.37 -13.19 17.08
N ALA A 232 14.68 -14.12 16.18
CA ALA A 232 14.17 -15.50 16.22
C ALA A 232 14.64 -16.26 17.49
N PRO A 233 13.85 -17.22 18.02
CA PRO A 233 12.64 -17.82 17.45
C PRO A 233 11.33 -17.08 17.74
N THR A 234 11.37 -16.02 18.55
CA THR A 234 10.17 -15.30 19.04
C THR A 234 9.38 -14.66 17.89
N MET A 235 10.07 -14.21 16.84
CA MET A 235 9.50 -13.45 15.72
C MET A 235 9.63 -14.16 14.38
N GLY A 236 9.85 -15.48 14.38
CA GLY A 236 9.91 -16.29 13.15
C GLY A 236 8.64 -16.28 12.31
N TYR A 237 7.54 -15.75 12.86
CA TYR A 237 6.28 -15.56 12.17
C TYR A 237 6.30 -14.41 11.17
N PHE A 238 6.98 -13.29 11.47
CA PHE A 238 6.93 -12.07 10.67
C PHE A 238 7.92 -12.12 9.51
N TRP A 239 7.53 -11.55 8.38
CA TRP A 239 8.40 -11.48 7.20
C TRP A 239 9.41 -10.34 7.38
N ASP A 240 10.66 -10.71 7.60
CA ASP A 240 11.80 -9.79 7.53
C ASP A 240 12.38 -9.82 6.11
N PRO A 241 12.33 -8.72 5.35
CA PRO A 241 12.85 -8.65 3.98
C PRO A 241 14.38 -8.75 3.89
N ASP A 242 15.11 -8.48 4.96
CA ASP A 242 16.57 -8.53 4.98
C ASP A 242 17.05 -9.98 5.13
N GLN A 243 16.28 -10.81 5.84
CA GLN A 243 16.51 -12.26 5.93
C GLN A 243 15.16 -13.05 5.96
N PRO A 244 14.55 -13.36 4.80
CA PRO A 244 13.26 -14.07 4.77
C PRO A 244 13.28 -15.49 5.37
N ASP A 245 14.44 -16.16 5.36
CA ASP A 245 14.65 -17.48 5.97
C ASP A 245 15.68 -17.41 7.11
N PRO A 246 15.25 -17.23 8.38
CA PRO A 246 16.16 -17.08 9.52
C PRO A 246 16.87 -18.36 9.97
N GLY A 247 16.62 -19.53 9.39
CA GLY A 247 17.00 -20.79 10.03
C GLY A 247 16.07 -21.13 11.21
N PRO A 248 16.31 -22.21 11.98
CA PRO A 248 15.23 -23.06 12.48
C PRO A 248 14.27 -22.35 13.44
N VAL A 249 13.15 -21.88 12.89
CA VAL A 249 11.96 -21.43 13.61
C VAL A 249 10.88 -22.49 13.49
N ALA A 250 9.98 -22.57 14.48
CA ALA A 250 8.94 -23.59 14.51
C ALA A 250 7.95 -23.47 13.34
N VAL A 251 7.68 -22.24 12.90
CA VAL A 251 6.82 -21.89 11.77
C VAL A 251 7.43 -20.65 11.09
N ASN A 252 7.70 -20.72 9.78
CA ASN A 252 8.01 -19.56 8.93
C ASN A 252 7.10 -19.61 7.69
N PRO A 253 6.00 -18.83 7.65
CA PRO A 253 5.10 -18.80 6.51
C PRO A 253 5.71 -18.07 5.28
N PHE A 254 6.87 -17.44 5.43
CA PHE A 254 7.50 -16.55 4.44
C PHE A 254 8.88 -17.05 3.97
N ALA A 255 9.21 -18.32 4.21
CA ALA A 255 10.52 -18.89 3.87
C ALA A 255 10.87 -18.84 2.38
N ASP A 256 9.85 -18.78 1.51
CA ASP A 256 9.98 -18.68 0.06
C ASP A 256 9.80 -17.25 -0.49
N TRP A 257 9.64 -16.26 0.38
CA TRP A 257 9.52 -14.87 -0.01
C TRP A 257 10.87 -14.28 -0.44
N PRO A 258 10.88 -13.32 -1.39
CA PRO A 258 12.09 -12.66 -1.83
C PRO A 258 12.73 -11.82 -0.71
N SER A 259 14.05 -11.65 -0.80
CA SER A 259 14.80 -10.73 0.04
C SER A 259 14.87 -9.35 -0.60
N TYR A 260 14.60 -8.31 0.18
CA TYR A 260 14.72 -6.91 -0.19
C TYR A 260 15.47 -6.12 0.89
N PRO A 261 16.80 -6.26 1.00
CA PRO A 261 17.58 -5.64 2.07
C PRO A 261 17.34 -4.13 2.21
N GLY A 262 17.11 -3.67 3.44
CA GLY A 262 16.80 -2.30 3.81
C GLY A 262 15.46 -1.77 3.28
N LEU A 263 14.51 -2.65 2.93
CA LEU A 263 13.19 -2.21 2.43
C LEU A 263 12.42 -1.44 3.48
N MET A 264 12.37 -1.94 4.72
CA MET A 264 11.63 -1.29 5.80
C MET A 264 12.22 0.10 6.12
N ASN A 265 13.54 0.20 6.26
CA ASN A 265 14.23 1.50 6.41
C ASN A 265 14.02 2.47 5.24
N ARG A 266 13.75 1.98 4.02
CA ARG A 266 13.39 2.84 2.89
C ARG A 266 11.94 3.29 2.95
N ALA A 267 11.04 2.47 3.50
CA ALA A 267 9.62 2.77 3.65
C ALA A 267 9.40 3.96 4.59
N GLN A 268 10.27 4.11 5.61
CA GLN A 268 10.22 5.22 6.57
C GLN A 268 10.59 6.59 6.02
N ARG A 269 11.14 6.64 4.79
CA ARG A 269 11.63 7.91 4.22
C ARG A 269 10.47 8.81 3.82
N SER A 270 10.57 10.08 4.20
CA SER A 270 9.61 11.08 3.77
C SER A 270 9.56 11.22 2.25
N PHE A 271 8.36 11.45 1.71
CA PHE A 271 8.15 11.67 0.27
C PHE A 271 7.08 12.74 0.03
N LYS A 272 7.09 13.34 -1.16
CA LYS A 272 6.04 14.27 -1.59
C LYS A 272 4.97 13.49 -2.36
N ALA A 273 3.77 13.43 -1.78
CA ALA A 273 2.62 12.80 -2.42
C ALA A 273 2.14 13.61 -3.64
N THR A 274 1.47 12.94 -4.59
CA THR A 274 0.94 13.59 -5.78
C THR A 274 -0.35 14.37 -5.51
N GLY A 275 -1.11 14.00 -4.48
CA GLY A 275 -2.45 14.53 -4.21
C GLY A 275 -3.48 14.18 -5.29
N LEU A 276 -4.76 14.26 -4.94
CA LEU A 276 -5.85 14.18 -5.93
C LEU A 276 -5.99 15.51 -6.67
N LYS A 277 -6.08 15.46 -8.01
CA LYS A 277 -6.20 16.65 -8.88
C LYS A 277 -7.64 17.09 -9.15
N VAL A 278 -8.59 16.45 -8.48
CA VAL A 278 -10.02 16.75 -8.54
C VAL A 278 -10.53 16.87 -7.11
N PRO A 279 -11.67 17.54 -6.87
CA PRO A 279 -12.26 17.60 -5.54
C PRO A 279 -12.39 16.20 -4.93
N SER A 280 -11.98 16.05 -3.68
CA SER A 280 -12.00 14.79 -2.95
C SER A 280 -12.86 14.92 -1.68
N TYR A 281 -13.62 13.88 -1.38
CA TYR A 281 -14.47 13.80 -0.20
C TYR A 281 -14.15 12.52 0.55
N PHE A 282 -13.81 12.62 1.83
CA PHE A 282 -13.49 11.48 2.67
C PHE A 282 -14.61 11.32 3.69
N VAL A 283 -15.22 10.14 3.70
CA VAL A 283 -16.31 9.78 4.61
C VAL A 283 -15.72 8.97 5.75
N PHE A 284 -16.30 9.13 6.94
CA PHE A 284 -15.92 8.37 8.12
C PHE A 284 -16.47 6.94 8.06
N GLY A 285 -15.59 5.96 8.13
CA GLY A 285 -15.87 4.53 8.26
C GLY A 285 -15.85 4.06 9.72
N ASN A 286 -16.09 2.76 9.94
CA ASN A 286 -16.12 2.19 11.28
C ASN A 286 -14.71 1.86 11.81
N HIS A 287 -13.72 1.59 10.97
CA HIS A 287 -12.34 1.43 11.46
C HIS A 287 -11.72 2.78 11.86
N ASP A 288 -12.20 3.90 11.30
CA ASP A 288 -11.65 5.23 11.60
C ASP A 288 -11.81 5.68 13.07
N ASN A 289 -12.73 5.07 13.84
CA ASN A 289 -12.85 5.33 15.29
C ASN A 289 -12.29 4.18 16.17
N LEU A 290 -11.70 3.16 15.58
CA LEU A 290 -11.25 1.97 16.29
C LEU A 290 -9.74 1.85 16.28
N VAL A 291 -9.19 1.19 17.30
CA VAL A 291 -7.81 0.72 17.33
C VAL A 291 -7.78 -0.65 16.66
N GLN A 292 -7.27 -0.71 15.43
CA GLN A 292 -7.25 -1.89 14.54
C GLN A 292 -8.62 -2.54 14.35
N GLY A 293 -9.70 -1.76 14.40
CA GLY A 293 -11.07 -2.31 14.38
C GLY A 293 -11.52 -3.03 15.66
N ASN A 294 -10.71 -3.04 16.72
CA ASN A 294 -10.94 -3.90 17.90
C ASN A 294 -11.45 -3.14 19.14
N ALA A 295 -11.06 -1.88 19.32
CA ALA A 295 -11.39 -1.11 20.52
C ALA A 295 -11.69 0.35 20.20
N TRP A 296 -12.56 0.98 20.99
CA TRP A 296 -12.86 2.40 20.84
C TRP A 296 -11.68 3.27 21.26
N GLY A 297 -11.36 4.30 20.47
CA GLY A 297 -10.44 5.35 20.89
C GLY A 297 -10.81 5.93 22.26
N SER A 298 -9.81 6.17 23.11
CA SER A 298 -10.01 6.58 24.51
C SER A 298 -8.86 7.46 24.99
N GLY A 299 -9.07 8.19 26.09
CA GLY A 299 -8.03 9.06 26.64
C GLY A 299 -6.77 8.33 27.09
N ILE A 300 -6.84 7.01 27.35
CA ILE A 300 -5.65 6.21 27.64
C ILE A 300 -4.90 5.82 26.35
N PHE A 301 -5.61 5.55 25.25
CA PHE A 301 -4.98 5.33 23.94
C PHE A 301 -4.22 6.58 23.48
N ASN A 302 -4.78 7.78 23.67
CA ASN A 302 -4.12 9.04 23.33
C ASN A 302 -2.85 9.35 24.18
N GLN A 303 -2.62 8.64 25.28
CA GLN A 303 -1.37 8.76 26.05
C GLN A 303 -0.24 7.89 25.49
N ILE A 304 -0.59 6.88 24.68
CA ILE A 304 0.32 5.87 24.15
C ILE A 304 0.56 6.13 22.65
N ALA A 305 -0.52 6.41 21.91
CA ALA A 305 -0.49 6.86 20.52
C ALA A 305 -0.29 8.37 20.43
N THR A 306 0.97 8.81 20.44
CA THR A 306 1.32 10.24 20.39
C THR A 306 1.90 10.70 19.06
N GLY A 307 1.85 9.86 18.02
CA GLY A 307 2.29 10.21 16.67
C GLY A 307 1.71 11.53 16.18
#